data_AF-A0A0A6P088-F1
#
_entry.id   AF-A0A0A6P088-F1
#
_cell.length_a   1.000
_cell.length_b   1.000
_cell.length_c   1.000
_cell.angle_alpha   90.00
_cell.angle_beta   90.00
_cell.angle_gamma   90.00
#
_symmetry.space_group_name_H-M   'P 1'
#
loop_
_entity.id
_entity.type
_entity.pdbx_description
1 polymer ?
#
loop_
_entity_poly.entity_id
_entity_poly.type
_entity_poly.pdbx_seq_one_letter_code
_entity_poly.pdbx_strand_id
1 'polypeptide(L)'
;MEQLIKQTLDTLARLANSQLVALFRVLENQNGGVVGVFKQGQVILHSNERKIKFKDTPFAKIISAGQTQTYPCLIVKKWSLPFPTYKQTNSGFECLCLPLLGGESKPVAGVVVVAQKNGISIPSERLQMLKMLAPLMASILENVSTEREQIIESVTLEPLTNLYTRPYFEIRLQEEMTIIHRHGGILSILLIDIDHFNKINSSG
;
A
#
# COMPACT_ATOMS: atom_id res chain seq x y z
N MET A 1 9.42 9.71 -5.65
CA MET A 1 8.81 8.37 -5.76
C MET A 1 7.27 8.43 -5.90
N GLU A 2 6.53 9.17 -5.07
CA GLU A 2 5.05 9.33 -5.20
C GLU A 2 4.60 9.72 -6.64
N GLN A 3 5.32 10.63 -7.30
CA GLN A 3 5.00 11.05 -8.67
C GLN A 3 5.08 9.90 -9.68
N LEU A 4 6.05 9.00 -9.50
CA LEU A 4 6.24 7.84 -10.38
C LEU A 4 5.13 6.82 -10.16
N ILE A 5 4.71 6.57 -8.92
CA ILE A 5 3.53 5.74 -8.60
C ILE A 5 2.28 6.32 -9.29
N LYS A 6 2.08 7.65 -9.22
CA LYS A 6 0.95 8.30 -9.89
C LYS A 6 0.98 8.09 -11.40
N GLN A 7 2.11 8.37 -12.04
CA GLN A 7 2.25 8.25 -13.50
C GLN A 7 2.03 6.81 -13.97
N THR A 8 2.63 5.83 -13.29
CA THR A 8 2.50 4.44 -13.69
C THR A 8 1.10 3.89 -13.40
N LEU A 9 0.47 4.27 -12.28
CA LEU A 9 -0.92 3.88 -11.99
C LEU A 9 -1.93 4.50 -12.96
N ASP A 10 -1.74 5.77 -13.36
CA ASP A 10 -2.53 6.42 -14.42
C ASP A 10 -2.34 5.70 -15.76
N THR A 11 -1.11 5.36 -16.13
CA THR A 11 -0.80 4.63 -17.37
C THR A 11 -1.46 3.26 -17.40
N LEU A 12 -1.38 2.51 -16.30
CA LEU A 12 -2.06 1.22 -16.14
C LEU A 12 -3.58 1.36 -16.28
N ALA A 13 -4.17 2.40 -15.68
CA ALA A 13 -5.61 2.63 -15.78
C ALA A 13 -6.05 2.96 -17.21
N ARG A 14 -5.26 3.77 -17.95
CA ARG A 14 -5.51 4.09 -19.36
C ARG A 14 -5.40 2.86 -20.25
N LEU A 15 -4.35 2.05 -20.09
CA LEU A 15 -4.17 0.82 -20.85
C LEU A 15 -5.29 -0.19 -20.57
N ALA A 16 -5.70 -0.30 -19.31
CA ALA A 16 -6.83 -1.12 -18.92
C ALA A 16 -8.18 -0.58 -19.41
N ASN A 17 -8.22 0.68 -19.86
CA ASN A 17 -9.43 1.43 -20.17
C ASN A 17 -10.47 1.36 -19.03
N SER A 18 -9.99 1.50 -17.80
CA SER A 18 -10.82 1.46 -16.59
C SER A 18 -10.79 2.79 -15.86
N GLN A 19 -11.95 3.16 -15.32
CA GLN A 19 -12.13 4.34 -14.49
C GLN A 19 -11.86 4.08 -13.01
N LEU A 20 -11.61 2.82 -12.63
CA LEU A 20 -11.41 2.39 -11.25
C LEU A 20 -10.28 1.34 -11.21
N VAL A 21 -9.10 1.78 -10.81
CA VAL A 21 -7.94 0.92 -10.61
C VAL A 21 -7.35 1.19 -9.24
N ALA A 22 -6.93 0.16 -8.52
CA ALA A 22 -6.28 0.31 -7.23
C ALA A 22 -4.96 -0.45 -7.18
N LEU A 23 -4.01 0.13 -6.47
CA LEU A 23 -2.73 -0.44 -6.16
C LEU A 23 -2.70 -0.85 -4.70
N PHE A 24 -2.43 -2.13 -4.48
CA PHE A 24 -2.26 -2.71 -3.17
C PHE A 24 -0.81 -3.15 -2.98
N ARG A 25 -0.25 -2.91 -1.80
CA ARG A 25 1.02 -3.48 -1.35
C ARG A 25 0.76 -4.70 -0.49
N VAL A 26 1.57 -5.74 -0.67
CA VAL A 26 1.59 -6.91 0.23
C VAL A 26 2.52 -6.61 1.39
N LEU A 27 2.03 -6.84 2.60
CA LEU A 27 2.76 -6.73 3.86
C LEU A 27 2.86 -8.12 4.49
N GLU A 28 3.64 -8.24 5.57
CA GLU A 28 3.81 -9.51 6.28
C GLU A 28 2.49 -10.07 6.85
N ASN A 29 2.49 -11.38 7.09
CA ASN A 29 1.38 -12.12 7.72
C ASN A 29 0.04 -12.02 6.97
N GLN A 30 0.08 -12.01 5.63
CA GLN A 30 -1.11 -11.87 4.78
C GLN A 30 -1.92 -10.59 5.07
N ASN A 31 -1.22 -9.52 5.40
CA ASN A 31 -1.78 -8.18 5.42
C ASN A 31 -1.35 -7.42 4.16
N GLY A 32 -1.98 -6.30 3.93
CA GLY A 32 -1.57 -5.38 2.89
C GLY A 32 -2.02 -3.96 3.16
N GLY A 33 -1.63 -3.08 2.26
CA GLY A 33 -1.95 -1.66 2.32
C GLY A 33 -2.53 -1.18 1.00
N VAL A 34 -3.48 -0.26 1.03
CA VAL A 34 -3.87 0.49 -0.18
C VAL A 34 -2.82 1.57 -0.40
N VAL A 35 -2.11 1.53 -1.52
CA VAL A 35 -1.10 2.54 -1.88
C VAL A 35 -1.75 3.69 -2.64
N GLY A 36 -2.67 3.39 -3.55
CA GLY A 36 -3.34 4.41 -4.33
C GLY A 36 -4.53 3.89 -5.13
N VAL A 37 -5.40 4.80 -5.53
CA VAL A 37 -6.58 4.53 -6.35
C VAL A 37 -6.60 5.54 -7.49
N PHE A 38 -6.75 5.04 -8.72
CA PHE A 38 -7.15 5.83 -9.87
C PHE A 38 -8.67 5.85 -9.95
N LYS A 39 -9.25 7.05 -9.98
CA LYS A 39 -10.68 7.29 -10.13
C LYS A 39 -10.90 8.49 -11.04
N GLN A 40 -11.73 8.33 -12.08
CA GLN A 40 -12.22 9.46 -12.89
C GLN A 40 -11.10 10.37 -13.43
N GLY A 41 -10.00 9.78 -13.91
CA GLY A 41 -8.87 10.53 -14.47
C GLY A 41 -7.88 11.10 -13.44
N GLN A 42 -8.07 10.83 -12.14
CA GLN A 42 -7.20 11.30 -11.09
C GLN A 42 -6.64 10.14 -10.26
N VAL A 43 -5.37 10.25 -9.86
CA VAL A 43 -4.73 9.32 -8.93
C VAL A 43 -4.71 9.93 -7.53
N ILE A 44 -5.30 9.20 -6.58
CA ILE A 44 -5.29 9.52 -5.15
C ILE A 44 -4.36 8.53 -4.48
N LEU A 45 -3.27 9.01 -3.89
CA LEU A 45 -2.36 8.18 -3.10
C LEU A 45 -2.78 8.16 -1.63
N HIS A 46 -2.52 7.04 -0.95
CA HIS A 46 -2.82 6.84 0.46
C HIS A 46 -1.52 6.72 1.27
N SER A 47 -1.09 7.83 1.86
CA SER A 47 0.20 7.97 2.57
C SER A 47 0.37 7.03 3.76
N ASN A 48 -0.74 6.63 4.40
CA ASN A 48 -0.75 5.78 5.59
C ASN A 48 -1.10 4.32 5.31
N GLU A 49 -1.15 3.92 4.04
CA GLU A 49 -1.44 2.56 3.60
C GLU A 49 -2.42 1.82 4.52
N ARG A 50 -3.72 2.11 4.38
CA ARG A 50 -4.71 1.52 5.28
C ARG A 50 -4.52 0.02 5.32
N LYS A 51 -4.20 -0.51 6.51
CA LYS A 51 -3.98 -1.94 6.68
C LYS A 51 -5.27 -2.68 6.35
N ILE A 52 -5.15 -3.63 5.45
CA ILE A 52 -6.20 -4.53 5.00
C ILE A 52 -5.72 -5.94 5.29
N LYS A 53 -6.60 -6.76 5.84
CA LYS A 53 -6.35 -8.18 5.99
C LYS A 53 -6.63 -8.86 4.65
N PHE A 54 -5.61 -9.48 4.06
CA PHE A 54 -5.75 -10.26 2.83
C PHE A 54 -6.14 -11.70 3.09
N LYS A 55 -5.86 -12.20 4.30
CA LYS A 55 -6.36 -13.51 4.76
C LYS A 55 -7.87 -13.61 4.56
N ASP A 56 -8.32 -14.77 4.09
CA ASP A 56 -9.72 -15.10 3.80
C ASP A 56 -10.36 -14.27 2.66
N THR A 57 -9.54 -13.57 1.88
CA THR A 57 -9.96 -12.87 0.66
C THR A 57 -9.27 -13.46 -0.58
N PRO A 58 -9.74 -13.16 -1.80
CA PRO A 58 -9.05 -13.55 -3.02
C PRO A 58 -7.59 -13.12 -3.10
N PHE A 59 -7.19 -12.05 -2.41
CA PHE A 59 -5.79 -11.61 -2.36
C PHE A 59 -4.86 -12.72 -1.89
N ALA A 60 -5.24 -13.51 -0.88
CA ALA A 60 -4.41 -14.60 -0.39
C ALA A 60 -4.10 -15.63 -1.50
N LYS A 61 -5.10 -15.97 -2.33
CA LYS A 61 -4.94 -16.90 -3.46
C LYS A 61 -4.15 -16.28 -4.61
N ILE A 62 -4.34 -14.99 -4.89
CA ILE A 62 -3.58 -14.26 -5.92
C ILE A 62 -2.10 -14.21 -5.55
N ILE A 63 -1.80 -13.89 -4.29
CA ILE A 63 -0.44 -13.81 -3.74
C ILE A 63 0.24 -15.18 -3.78
N SER A 64 -0.46 -16.24 -3.37
CA SER A 64 0.13 -17.59 -3.38
C SER A 64 0.32 -18.15 -4.79
N ALA A 65 -0.55 -17.80 -5.74
CA ALA A 65 -0.46 -18.29 -7.12
C ALA A 65 0.53 -17.48 -7.98
N GLY A 66 0.71 -16.18 -7.70
CA GLY A 66 1.55 -15.30 -8.53
C GLY A 66 1.03 -15.09 -9.96
N GLN A 67 -0.25 -15.37 -10.23
CA GLN A 67 -0.84 -15.30 -11.56
C GLN A 67 -2.01 -14.32 -11.62
N THR A 68 -2.21 -13.73 -12.79
CA THR A 68 -3.38 -12.87 -13.06
C THR A 68 -4.67 -13.67 -12.93
N GLN A 69 -5.61 -13.18 -12.14
CA GLN A 69 -6.89 -13.84 -11.88
C GLN A 69 -8.04 -12.82 -11.85
N THR A 70 -9.25 -13.28 -12.13
CA THR A 70 -10.46 -12.45 -12.10
C THR A 70 -11.42 -12.95 -11.02
N TYR A 71 -12.01 -12.02 -10.28
CA TYR A 71 -12.99 -12.29 -9.23
C TYR A 71 -14.17 -11.33 -9.33
N PRO A 72 -15.35 -11.65 -8.76
CA PRO A 72 -16.36 -10.64 -8.47
C PRO A 72 -15.76 -9.43 -7.74
N CYS A 73 -16.23 -8.23 -8.07
CA CYS A 73 -15.63 -6.99 -7.58
C CYS A 73 -16.60 -6.24 -6.67
N LEU A 74 -16.21 -5.96 -5.44
CA LEU A 74 -16.89 -5.01 -4.58
C LEU A 74 -16.31 -3.61 -4.81
N ILE A 75 -17.16 -2.62 -5.09
CA ILE A 75 -16.73 -1.21 -5.10
C ILE A 75 -17.03 -0.59 -3.74
N VAL A 76 -16.00 -0.37 -2.94
CA VAL A 76 -16.14 0.26 -1.62
C VAL A 76 -16.39 1.77 -1.83
N LYS A 77 -17.67 2.16 -1.83
CA LYS A 77 -18.14 3.51 -2.22
C LYS A 77 -17.36 4.65 -1.56
N LYS A 78 -17.11 4.55 -0.25
CA LYS A 78 -16.43 5.60 0.54
C LYS A 78 -15.12 6.03 -0.15
N TRP A 79 -14.40 5.09 -0.74
CA TRP A 79 -13.03 5.28 -1.26
C TRP A 79 -12.90 4.97 -2.75
N SER A 80 -14.01 4.61 -3.40
CA SER A 80 -14.02 4.17 -4.80
C SER A 80 -13.01 3.05 -5.07
N LEU A 81 -12.83 2.18 -4.07
CA LEU A 81 -11.82 1.13 -4.07
C LEU A 81 -12.42 -0.15 -4.66
N PRO A 82 -11.93 -0.66 -5.80
CA PRO A 82 -12.25 -2.00 -6.26
C PRO A 82 -11.58 -3.05 -5.37
N PHE A 83 -12.36 -4.02 -4.89
CA PHE A 83 -11.91 -5.04 -3.97
C PHE A 83 -12.42 -6.42 -4.42
N PRO A 84 -11.56 -7.40 -4.71
CA PRO A 84 -11.98 -8.72 -5.16
C PRO A 84 -12.66 -9.50 -4.04
N THR A 85 -13.76 -10.20 -4.35
CA THR A 85 -14.52 -11.03 -3.41
C THR A 85 -14.82 -12.41 -3.99
N TYR A 86 -14.98 -13.43 -3.13
CA TYR A 86 -15.41 -14.75 -3.59
C TYR A 86 -16.89 -14.81 -3.96
N LYS A 87 -17.72 -14.00 -3.28
CA LYS A 87 -19.16 -13.94 -3.54
C LYS A 87 -19.47 -12.95 -4.64
N GLN A 88 -20.48 -13.26 -5.46
CA GLN A 88 -21.01 -12.34 -6.45
C GLN A 88 -21.49 -11.04 -5.77
N THR A 89 -21.30 -9.92 -6.44
CA THR A 89 -21.73 -8.61 -5.98
C THR A 89 -22.67 -7.98 -7.00
N ASN A 90 -23.57 -7.10 -6.54
CA ASN A 90 -24.44 -6.31 -7.43
C ASN A 90 -23.72 -5.05 -7.95
N SER A 91 -22.39 -5.06 -8.04
CA SER A 91 -21.62 -3.89 -8.49
C SER A 91 -21.64 -3.72 -10.01
N GLY A 92 -21.88 -4.79 -10.76
CA GLY A 92 -21.70 -4.82 -12.22
C GLY A 92 -20.24 -4.87 -12.68
N PHE A 93 -19.30 -5.10 -11.75
CA PHE A 93 -17.87 -5.19 -12.02
C PHE A 93 -17.25 -6.52 -11.60
N GLU A 94 -16.23 -6.90 -12.37
CA GLU A 94 -15.23 -7.91 -12.05
C GLU A 94 -13.89 -7.24 -11.77
N CYS A 95 -13.12 -7.81 -10.86
CA CYS A 95 -11.81 -7.36 -10.45
C CYS A 95 -10.79 -8.23 -11.17
N LEU A 96 -10.16 -7.69 -12.21
CA LEU A 96 -8.96 -8.28 -12.81
C LEU A 96 -7.77 -7.92 -11.92
N CYS A 97 -7.15 -8.93 -11.33
CA CYS A 97 -6.07 -8.76 -10.37
C CYS A 97 -4.74 -9.16 -11.02
N LEU A 98 -3.85 -8.19 -11.19
CA LEU A 98 -2.49 -8.39 -11.70
C LEU A 98 -1.50 -8.41 -10.53
N PRO A 99 -0.92 -9.57 -10.18
CA PRO A 99 0.14 -9.62 -9.19
C PRO A 99 1.39 -8.91 -9.71
N LEU A 100 2.03 -8.17 -8.82
CA LEU A 100 3.29 -7.49 -9.06
C LEU A 100 4.39 -8.38 -8.46
N LEU A 101 5.05 -9.14 -9.32
CA LEU A 101 6.08 -10.10 -8.89
C LEU A 101 7.29 -9.34 -8.35
N GLY A 102 7.72 -9.72 -7.15
CA GLY A 102 8.88 -9.14 -6.47
C GLY A 102 10.14 -10.01 -6.59
N GLY A 103 11.13 -9.73 -5.73
CA GLY A 103 12.37 -10.50 -5.59
C GLY A 103 12.21 -11.85 -4.86
N GLU A 104 13.31 -12.60 -4.71
CA GLU A 104 13.29 -14.01 -4.26
C GLU A 104 12.61 -14.24 -2.90
N SER A 105 12.69 -13.28 -1.96
CA SER A 105 12.12 -13.42 -0.61
C SER A 105 10.64 -13.07 -0.51
N LYS A 106 10.09 -12.28 -1.45
CA LYS A 106 8.69 -11.83 -1.49
C LYS A 106 8.16 -12.01 -2.93
N PRO A 107 7.62 -13.20 -3.29
CA PRO A 107 7.29 -13.51 -4.69
C PRO A 107 6.23 -12.58 -5.30
N VAL A 108 5.41 -11.93 -4.47
CA VAL A 108 4.45 -10.90 -4.88
C VAL A 108 4.56 -9.71 -3.94
N ALA A 109 5.09 -8.58 -4.44
CA ALA A 109 5.25 -7.34 -3.69
C ALA A 109 3.93 -6.53 -3.60
N GLY A 110 3.02 -6.73 -4.54
CA GLY A 110 1.78 -5.96 -4.63
C GLY A 110 0.78 -6.56 -5.60
N VAL A 111 -0.40 -5.94 -5.68
CA VAL A 111 -1.45 -6.32 -6.64
C VAL A 111 -2.07 -5.06 -7.21
N VAL A 112 -2.14 -4.98 -8.55
CA VAL A 112 -2.98 -4.00 -9.25
C VAL A 112 -4.34 -4.62 -9.48
N VAL A 113 -5.40 -3.98 -9.00
CA VAL A 113 -6.78 -4.41 -9.18
C VAL A 113 -7.46 -3.45 -10.14
N VAL A 114 -7.92 -3.97 -11.27
CA VAL A 114 -8.69 -3.24 -12.27
C VAL A 114 -10.15 -3.66 -12.15
N ALA A 115 -11.05 -2.70 -11.90
CA ALA A 115 -12.48 -2.97 -12.07
C ALA A 115 -12.85 -2.87 -13.55
N GLN A 116 -13.30 -3.99 -14.11
CA GLN A 116 -13.83 -4.10 -15.48
C GLN A 116 -15.33 -4.42 -15.40
N LYS A 117 -16.13 -3.93 -16.35
CA LYS A 117 -17.56 -4.24 -16.38
C LYS A 117 -17.76 -5.74 -16.66
N ASN A 118 -18.75 -6.35 -16.04
CA ASN A 118 -19.07 -7.77 -16.26
C ASN A 118 -19.24 -8.09 -17.75
N GLY A 119 -18.67 -9.20 -18.20
CA GLY A 119 -18.73 -9.64 -19.60
C GLY A 119 -17.85 -8.83 -20.56
N ILE A 120 -17.14 -7.80 -20.09
CA ILE A 120 -16.17 -7.04 -20.89
C ILE A 120 -14.76 -7.35 -20.36
N SER A 121 -14.07 -8.26 -21.04
CA SER A 121 -12.69 -8.60 -20.74
C SER A 121 -11.72 -7.62 -21.42
N ILE A 122 -10.56 -7.43 -20.79
CA ILE A 122 -9.45 -6.73 -21.44
C ILE A 122 -8.90 -7.63 -22.58
N PRO A 123 -8.81 -7.12 -23.83
CA PRO A 123 -8.17 -7.81 -24.94
C PRO A 123 -6.75 -8.28 -24.58
N SER A 124 -6.36 -9.43 -25.10
CA SER A 124 -5.07 -10.07 -24.83
C SER A 124 -3.87 -9.15 -25.03
N GLU A 125 -3.89 -8.35 -26.10
CA GLU A 125 -2.81 -7.42 -26.46
C GLU A 125 -2.61 -6.33 -25.39
N ARG A 126 -3.71 -5.73 -24.91
CA ARG A 126 -3.67 -4.75 -23.79
C ARG A 126 -3.30 -5.41 -22.48
N LEU A 127 -3.78 -6.63 -22.23
CA LEU A 127 -3.39 -7.40 -21.05
C LEU A 127 -1.89 -7.69 -21.04
N GLN A 128 -1.29 -7.97 -22.20
CA GLN A 128 0.14 -8.15 -22.34
C GLN A 128 0.90 -6.85 -22.06
N MET A 129 0.43 -5.70 -22.56
CA MET A 129 0.98 -4.39 -22.21
C MET A 129 0.94 -4.11 -20.70
N LEU A 130 -0.19 -4.41 -20.04
CA LEU A 130 -0.31 -4.29 -18.58
C LEU A 130 0.71 -5.17 -17.86
N LYS A 131 0.88 -6.43 -18.30
CA LYS A 131 1.86 -7.36 -17.74
C LYS A 131 3.30 -6.88 -17.95
N MET A 132 3.61 -6.19 -19.04
CA MET A 132 4.94 -5.61 -19.27
C MET A 132 5.23 -4.39 -18.38
N LEU A 133 4.20 -3.66 -17.96
CA LEU A 133 4.35 -2.55 -17.00
C LEU A 133 4.33 -2.98 -15.53
N ALA A 134 3.79 -4.17 -15.23
CA ALA A 134 3.74 -4.69 -13.86
C ALA A 134 5.12 -4.75 -13.16
N PRO A 135 6.22 -5.18 -13.82
CA PRO A 135 7.56 -5.14 -13.22
C PRO A 135 8.02 -3.74 -12.79
N LEU A 136 7.69 -2.70 -13.56
CA LEU A 136 8.01 -1.31 -13.17
C LEU A 136 7.29 -0.95 -11.87
N MET A 137 6.01 -1.28 -11.75
CA MET A 137 5.26 -1.06 -10.50
C MET A 137 5.81 -1.87 -9.33
N ALA A 138 6.20 -3.13 -9.56
CA ALA A 138 6.79 -3.97 -8.53
C ALA A 138 8.07 -3.34 -7.97
N SER A 139 8.99 -2.95 -8.86
CA SER A 139 10.25 -2.31 -8.47
C SER A 139 10.02 -1.00 -7.70
N ILE A 140 9.04 -0.18 -8.09
CA ILE A 140 8.69 1.04 -7.34
C ILE A 140 8.21 0.71 -5.92
N LEU A 141 7.38 -0.33 -5.75
CA LEU A 141 6.89 -0.75 -4.43
C LEU A 141 8.00 -1.31 -3.55
N GLU A 142 8.96 -2.04 -4.12
CA GLU A 142 10.09 -2.60 -3.39
C GLU A 142 11.03 -1.49 -2.90
N ASN A 143 11.34 -0.50 -3.74
CA ASN A 143 12.18 0.63 -3.35
C ASN A 143 11.60 1.43 -2.17
N VAL A 144 10.27 1.64 -2.12
CA VAL A 144 9.59 2.24 -0.95
C VAL A 144 9.83 1.42 0.32
N SER A 145 9.82 0.10 0.18
CA SER A 145 9.89 -0.83 1.29
C SER A 145 11.30 -0.87 1.85
N THR A 146 12.31 -0.98 0.98
CA THR A 146 13.72 -0.99 1.37
C THR A 146 14.16 0.33 2.00
N GLU A 147 13.78 1.48 1.46
CA GLU A 147 14.12 2.78 2.10
C GLU A 147 13.49 2.89 3.50
N ARG A 148 12.22 2.51 3.66
CA ARG A 148 11.51 2.61 4.94
C ARG A 148 11.97 1.55 5.95
N GLU A 149 12.18 0.32 5.51
CA GLU A 149 12.68 -0.79 6.33
C GLU A 149 14.12 -0.51 6.77
N GLN A 150 15.00 -0.04 5.89
CA GLN A 150 16.37 0.35 6.26
C GLN A 150 16.39 1.54 7.23
N ILE A 151 15.53 2.54 7.04
CA ILE A 151 15.42 3.67 7.98
C ILE A 151 14.90 3.19 9.34
N ILE A 152 13.95 2.26 9.39
CA ILE A 152 13.43 1.73 10.67
C ILE A 152 14.44 0.78 11.33
N GLU A 153 15.14 -0.06 10.56
CA GLU A 153 16.17 -0.97 11.06
C GLU A 153 17.41 -0.23 11.57
N SER A 154 17.76 0.91 10.96
CA SER A 154 18.86 1.77 11.41
C SER A 154 18.49 2.70 12.57
N VAL A 155 17.20 2.77 12.92
CA VAL A 155 16.69 3.59 14.02
C VAL A 155 16.15 2.66 15.11
N THR A 156 17.06 2.23 15.96
CA THR A 156 16.88 1.23 17.01
C THR A 156 16.04 1.72 18.21
N LEU A 157 15.64 0.77 19.05
CA LEU A 157 15.26 1.03 20.44
C LEU A 157 16.51 1.36 21.24
N GLU A 158 16.42 2.35 22.13
CA GLU A 158 17.49 2.68 23.05
C GLU A 158 17.64 1.53 24.08
N PRO A 159 18.83 0.92 24.25
CA PRO A 159 18.96 -0.32 25.03
C PRO A 159 18.62 -0.20 26.51
N LEU A 160 18.83 0.98 27.11
CA LEU A 160 18.59 1.21 28.54
C LEU A 160 17.10 1.28 28.89
N THR A 161 16.29 1.80 27.97
CA THR A 161 14.85 2.08 28.20
C THR A 161 13.91 1.28 27.32
N ASN A 162 14.45 0.63 26.28
CA ASN A 162 13.71 -0.05 25.22
C ASN A 162 12.66 0.88 24.55
N LEU A 163 12.90 2.19 24.56
CA LEU A 163 12.08 3.19 23.91
C LEU A 163 12.61 3.52 22.52
N TYR A 164 11.72 3.99 21.64
CA TYR A 164 12.13 4.48 20.34
C TYR A 164 13.06 5.68 20.46
N THR A 165 14.13 5.67 19.68
CA THR A 165 15.13 6.75 19.68
C THR A 165 14.58 8.04 19.07
N ARG A 166 15.24 9.16 19.35
CA ARG A 166 14.86 10.49 18.83
C ARG A 166 14.71 10.55 17.29
N PRO A 167 15.59 9.94 16.48
CA PRO A 167 15.39 9.94 15.03
C PRO A 167 14.09 9.27 14.61
N TYR A 168 13.65 8.22 15.33
CA TYR A 168 12.36 7.55 15.08
C TYR A 168 11.20 8.52 15.32
N PHE A 169 11.27 9.23 16.44
CA PHE A 169 10.28 10.24 16.80
C PHE A 169 10.19 11.33 15.71
N GLU A 170 11.31 11.85 15.22
CA GLU A 170 11.33 12.89 14.19
C GLU A 170 10.71 12.42 12.86
N ILE A 171 10.98 11.18 12.45
CA ILE A 171 10.37 10.57 11.26
C ILE A 171 8.84 10.46 11.44
N ARG A 172 8.40 9.86 12.57
CA ARG A 172 6.97 9.69 12.86
C ARG A 172 6.25 11.04 12.98
N LEU A 173 6.91 12.05 13.55
CA LEU A 173 6.38 13.40 13.67
C LEU A 173 6.15 14.04 12.29
N GLN A 174 7.11 13.91 11.36
CA GLN A 174 6.95 14.40 9.98
C GLN A 174 5.83 13.68 9.23
N GLU A 175 5.67 12.37 9.42
CA GLU A 175 4.56 11.61 8.86
C GLU A 175 3.20 12.15 9.38
N GLU A 176 3.03 12.30 10.70
CA GLU A 176 1.81 12.86 11.33
C GLU A 176 1.52 14.30 10.91
N MET A 177 2.54 15.15 10.80
CA MET A 177 2.40 16.51 10.29
C MET A 177 1.92 16.53 8.83
N THR A 178 2.45 15.64 7.98
CA THR A 178 2.02 15.51 6.59
C THR A 178 0.56 15.07 6.49
N ILE A 179 0.11 14.18 7.37
CA ILE A 179 -1.27 13.69 7.42
C ILE A 179 -2.23 14.84 7.76
N ILE A 180 -1.93 15.60 8.82
CA ILE A 180 -2.76 16.72 9.27
C ILE A 180 -2.77 17.83 8.23
N HIS A 181 -1.64 18.10 7.58
CA HIS A 181 -1.59 19.07 6.48
C HIS A 181 -2.48 18.68 5.30
N ARG A 182 -2.53 17.38 4.95
CA ARG A 182 -3.30 16.89 3.80
C ARG A 182 -4.79 16.66 4.09
N HIS A 183 -5.17 16.26 5.29
CA HIS A 183 -6.53 15.80 5.61
C HIS A 183 -7.21 16.60 6.74
N GLY A 184 -6.51 17.58 7.32
CA GLY A 184 -6.93 18.22 8.57
C GLY A 184 -6.75 17.28 9.78
N GLY A 185 -6.84 17.84 10.98
CA GLY A 185 -6.67 17.10 12.23
C GLY A 185 -5.98 17.93 13.31
N ILE A 186 -5.83 17.36 14.50
CA ILE A 186 -5.15 17.98 15.63
C ILE A 186 -4.02 17.05 16.06
N LEU A 187 -2.79 17.56 16.08
CA LEU A 187 -1.64 16.87 16.68
C LEU A 187 -1.50 17.34 18.12
N SER A 188 -1.10 16.44 19.00
CA SER A 188 -0.63 16.80 20.34
C SER A 188 0.65 16.05 20.64
N ILE A 189 1.61 16.76 21.24
CA ILE A 189 2.91 16.21 21.64
C ILE A 189 3.01 16.32 23.15
N LEU A 190 3.33 15.21 23.81
CA LEU A 190 3.65 15.19 25.23
C LEU A 190 5.15 15.00 25.39
N LEU A 191 5.81 15.99 25.99
CA LEU A 191 7.22 15.93 26.36
C LEU A 191 7.29 15.72 27.87
N ILE A 192 7.96 14.64 28.28
CA ILE A 192 8.12 14.26 29.69
C ILE A 192 9.62 14.32 29.99
N ASP A 193 9.99 15.00 31.07
CA ASP A 193 11.34 15.03 31.61
C ASP A 193 11.34 14.36 33.00
N ILE A 194 12.45 13.69 33.34
CA ILE A 194 12.61 13.07 34.66
C ILE A 194 13.39 14.02 35.55
N ASP A 195 12.69 14.68 36.46
CA ASP A 195 13.30 15.59 37.42
C ASP A 195 14.37 14.90 38.27
N HIS A 196 15.47 15.61 38.49
CA HIS A 196 16.58 15.17 39.36
C HIS A 196 17.22 13.83 38.99
N PHE A 197 17.14 13.38 37.73
CA PHE A 197 17.75 12.12 37.27
C PHE A 197 19.22 11.94 37.70
N ASN A 198 20.01 13.03 37.67
CA ASN A 198 21.41 13.03 38.10
C ASN A 198 21.60 12.54 39.55
N LYS A 199 20.68 12.86 40.47
CA LYS A 199 20.80 12.42 41.88
C LYS A 199 20.64 10.92 42.05
N ILE A 200 19.84 10.29 41.20
CA ILE A 200 19.60 8.85 41.21
C ILE A 200 20.80 8.15 40.55
N ASN A 201 21.30 8.72 39.45
CA ASN A 201 22.36 8.13 38.63
C ASN A 201 23.78 8.29 39.23
N SER A 202 23.99 9.19 40.20
CA SER A 202 25.28 9.37 40.90
C SER A 202 25.46 8.51 42.16
N SER A 203 24.56 7.56 42.40
CA SER A 203 24.57 6.68 43.59
C SER A 203 25.33 5.36 43.38
N GLY A 204 26.06 5.21 42.27
CA GLY A 204 26.81 4.02 41.89
C GLY A 204 28.31 4.15 42.14
#